data_AF-A0A9E3CUI8-F1
#
_entry.id   AF-A0A9E3CUI8-F1
#
_cell.length_a   1.000
_cell.length_b   1.000
_cell.length_c   1.000
_cell.angle_alpha   90.00
_cell.angle_beta   90.00
_cell.angle_gamma   90.00
#
_symmetry.space_group_name_H-M   'P 1'
#
loop_
_entity.id
_entity.type
_entity.pdbx_description
1 polymer ?
#
loop_
_entity_poly.entity_id
_entity_poly.type
_entity_poly.pdbx_seq_one_letter_code
_entity_poly.pdbx_strand_id
1 'polypeptide(L)'
;MEGPSMTDLATEPKSRPVEAARLIRMHGNDNVAIVANDLGLPAGAEANGLSLRERVPQGHKVALADTPKGAPVRRYDVLIGFAADFLPAGSWVNESRLEMPQPRSLEGLPLATRKAPPFEPLEGYSFKGFRNADGSVGTRNLLAITTTLRRQAVYLLQCQFNLESVSRNERQSRSTGSR
;
A
#
# COMPACT_ATOMS: atom_id res chain seq x y z
N MET A 1 -1.51 -59.70 1.89
CA MET A 1 -1.57 -58.53 2.78
C MET A 1 -1.34 -57.30 1.91
N GLU A 2 -2.41 -56.83 1.28
CA GLU A 2 -2.39 -55.66 0.41
C GLU A 2 -2.52 -54.40 1.28
N GLY A 3 -1.60 -53.46 1.12
CA GLY A 3 -1.61 -52.19 1.84
C GLY A 3 -2.73 -51.27 1.32
N PRO A 4 -3.21 -50.32 2.14
CA PRO A 4 -4.31 -49.46 1.74
C PRO A 4 -3.91 -48.48 0.63
N SER A 5 -4.84 -48.32 -0.32
CA SER A 5 -4.77 -47.51 -1.53
C SER A 5 -4.59 -46.01 -1.26
N MET A 6 -3.74 -45.38 -2.06
CA MET A 6 -3.42 -43.94 -2.05
C MET A 6 -4.41 -43.17 -2.94
N THR A 7 -5.69 -43.21 -2.58
CA THR A 7 -6.77 -42.50 -3.28
C THR A 7 -7.72 -41.93 -2.24
N ASP A 8 -7.37 -40.78 -1.67
CA ASP A 8 -8.33 -39.82 -1.10
C ASP A 8 -7.57 -38.61 -0.53
N LEU A 9 -7.16 -37.71 -1.41
CA LEU A 9 -6.85 -36.33 -1.03
C LEU A 9 -7.45 -35.36 -2.06
N ALA A 10 -8.69 -35.61 -2.50
CA ALA A 10 -9.53 -34.53 -2.98
C ALA A 10 -10.00 -33.75 -1.74
N THR A 11 -9.21 -32.75 -1.35
CA THR A 11 -9.66 -31.75 -0.38
C THR A 11 -10.89 -31.09 -0.98
N GLU A 12 -12.08 -31.44 -0.49
CA GLU A 12 -13.31 -30.73 -0.84
C GLU A 12 -13.07 -29.23 -0.64
N PRO A 13 -13.43 -28.37 -1.61
CA PRO A 13 -13.35 -26.94 -1.39
C PRO A 13 -14.32 -26.60 -0.27
N LYS A 14 -13.79 -26.38 0.95
CA LYS A 14 -14.54 -25.83 2.07
C LYS A 14 -15.31 -24.63 1.55
N SER A 15 -16.63 -24.75 1.46
CA SER A 15 -17.51 -23.68 1.07
C SER A 15 -17.33 -22.55 2.07
N ARG A 16 -16.60 -21.51 1.65
CA ARG A 16 -16.43 -20.32 2.47
C ARG A 16 -17.81 -19.74 2.72
N PRO A 17 -18.11 -19.27 3.94
CA PRO A 17 -19.37 -18.60 4.20
C PRO A 17 -19.56 -17.47 3.19
N VAL A 18 -20.76 -17.35 2.65
CA VAL A 18 -21.12 -16.31 1.68
C VAL A 18 -20.89 -14.97 2.37
N GLU A 19 -19.79 -14.32 2.01
CA GLU A 19 -19.43 -13.03 2.59
C GLU A 19 -20.47 -12.00 2.14
N ALA A 20 -20.96 -11.20 3.10
CA ALA A 20 -21.88 -10.11 2.77
C ALA A 20 -21.28 -9.23 1.68
N ALA A 21 -22.08 -8.81 0.71
CA ALA A 21 -21.60 -8.02 -0.42
C ALA A 21 -21.12 -6.64 0.05
N ARG A 22 -19.91 -6.27 -0.36
CA ARG A 22 -19.19 -5.08 0.09
C ARG A 22 -18.72 -4.24 -1.09
N LEU A 23 -19.17 -2.99 -1.08
CA LEU A 23 -18.70 -1.94 -1.98
C LEU A 23 -18.00 -0.86 -1.17
N ILE A 24 -16.83 -0.43 -1.65
CA ILE A 24 -16.05 0.66 -1.05
C ILE A 24 -16.18 1.89 -1.95
N ARG A 25 -16.82 2.93 -1.42
CA ARG A 25 -16.88 4.27 -2.02
C ARG A 25 -15.88 5.17 -1.29
N MET A 26 -14.94 5.76 -2.02
CA MET A 26 -13.83 6.50 -1.41
C MET A 26 -14.24 7.92 -0.99
N HIS A 27 -15.12 8.55 -1.76
CA HIS A 27 -15.63 9.88 -1.47
C HIS A 27 -17.15 9.99 -1.69
N GLY A 28 -17.81 10.88 -0.94
CA GLY A 28 -19.26 11.12 -1.03
C GLY A 28 -19.75 11.70 -2.36
N ASN A 29 -18.84 12.12 -3.24
CA ASN A 29 -19.14 12.60 -4.60
C ASN A 29 -18.80 11.57 -5.69
N ASP A 30 -18.25 10.41 -5.33
CA ASP A 30 -17.87 9.39 -6.32
C ASP A 30 -19.13 8.74 -6.91
N ASN A 31 -19.18 8.52 -8.22
CA ASN A 31 -20.26 7.78 -8.86
C ASN A 31 -19.91 6.32 -9.15
N VAL A 32 -18.74 5.87 -8.70
CA VAL A 32 -18.33 4.46 -8.72
C VAL A 32 -17.89 4.00 -7.34
N ALA A 33 -18.01 2.69 -7.10
CA ALA A 33 -17.44 2.02 -5.93
C ALA A 33 -16.64 0.79 -6.36
N ILE A 34 -15.80 0.29 -5.45
CA ILE A 34 -14.96 -0.89 -5.69
C ILE A 34 -15.54 -2.12 -4.99
N VAL A 35 -15.59 -3.24 -5.69
CA VAL A 35 -15.95 -4.54 -5.08
C VAL A 35 -14.81 -5.04 -4.20
N ALA A 36 -15.09 -5.26 -2.92
CA ALA A 36 -14.10 -5.69 -1.95
C ALA A 36 -14.08 -7.22 -1.71
N ASN A 37 -15.18 -7.91 -2.02
CA ASN A 37 -15.33 -9.35 -1.78
C ASN A 37 -14.31 -10.17 -2.55
N ASP A 38 -13.80 -11.20 -1.89
CA ASP A 38 -12.97 -12.21 -2.52
C ASP A 38 -13.71 -12.85 -3.69
N LEU A 39 -13.00 -13.01 -4.82
CA LEU A 39 -13.54 -13.54 -6.09
C LEU A 39 -14.61 -12.65 -6.77
N GLY A 40 -14.94 -11.49 -6.19
CA GLY A 40 -15.92 -10.55 -6.72
C GLY A 40 -17.36 -10.88 -6.34
N LEU A 41 -18.30 -10.21 -7.01
CA LEU A 41 -19.73 -10.37 -6.78
C LEU A 41 -20.43 -10.88 -8.05
N PRO A 42 -21.35 -11.85 -7.93
CA PRO A 42 -22.15 -12.32 -9.06
C PRO A 42 -23.18 -11.27 -9.51
N ALA A 43 -23.78 -11.49 -10.68
CA ALA A 43 -24.95 -10.74 -11.11
C ALA A 43 -26.12 -10.97 -10.13
N GLY A 44 -26.90 -9.93 -9.87
CA GLY A 44 -28.01 -9.92 -8.91
C GLY A 44 -27.58 -9.81 -7.45
N ALA A 45 -26.28 -9.71 -7.15
CA ALA A 45 -25.83 -9.43 -5.80
C ALA A 45 -26.28 -8.02 -5.37
N GLU A 46 -26.88 -7.93 -4.18
CA GLU A 46 -27.28 -6.67 -3.57
C GLU A 46 -26.20 -6.17 -2.62
N ALA A 47 -25.68 -4.97 -2.86
CA ALA A 47 -24.72 -4.32 -1.98
C ALA A 47 -25.10 -2.85 -1.78
N ASN A 48 -25.28 -2.43 -0.52
CA ASN A 48 -25.67 -1.06 -0.16
C ASN A 48 -26.93 -0.54 -0.89
N GLY A 49 -27.91 -1.43 -1.15
CA GLY A 49 -29.15 -1.09 -1.86
C GLY A 49 -29.02 -1.00 -3.38
N LEU A 50 -27.88 -1.45 -3.94
CA LEU A 50 -27.61 -1.53 -5.36
C LEU A 50 -27.51 -2.99 -5.81
N SER A 51 -28.32 -3.34 -6.81
CA SER A 51 -28.26 -4.64 -7.49
C SER A 51 -27.23 -4.63 -8.60
N LEU A 52 -26.32 -5.60 -8.60
CA LEU A 52 -25.36 -5.78 -9.69
C LEU A 52 -26.06 -6.36 -10.92
N ARG A 53 -25.80 -5.77 -12.10
CA ARG A 53 -26.38 -6.24 -13.37
C ARG A 53 -25.58 -7.36 -14.02
N GLU A 54 -24.30 -7.45 -13.69
CA GLU A 54 -23.36 -8.43 -14.23
C GLU A 54 -22.37 -8.85 -13.14
N ARG A 55 -21.59 -9.91 -13.39
CA ARG A 55 -20.53 -10.32 -12.47
C ARG A 55 -19.42 -9.27 -12.47
N VAL A 56 -19.10 -8.73 -11.31
CA VAL A 56 -18.00 -7.76 -11.14
C VAL A 56 -16.86 -8.41 -10.35
N PRO A 57 -15.65 -8.54 -10.91
CA PRO A 57 -14.53 -9.13 -10.20
C PRO A 57 -14.07 -8.26 -9.00
N GLN A 58 -13.36 -8.87 -8.06
CA GLN A 58 -12.73 -8.16 -6.95
C GLN A 58 -11.84 -7.02 -7.46
N GLY A 59 -11.83 -5.89 -6.75
CA GLY A 59 -11.00 -4.72 -7.08
C GLY A 59 -11.51 -3.89 -8.26
N HIS A 60 -12.59 -4.31 -8.92
CA HIS A 60 -13.14 -3.59 -10.06
C HIS A 60 -14.25 -2.62 -9.66
N LYS A 61 -14.49 -1.64 -10.54
CA LYS A 61 -15.42 -0.54 -10.34
C LYS A 61 -16.85 -0.95 -10.72
N VAL A 62 -17.82 -0.59 -9.91
CA VAL A 62 -19.25 -0.67 -10.23
C VAL A 62 -19.84 0.73 -10.26
N ALA A 63 -20.76 1.00 -11.20
CA ALA A 63 -21.49 2.26 -11.26
C ALA A 63 -22.52 2.34 -10.13
N LEU A 64 -22.49 3.39 -9.31
CA LEU A 64 -23.42 3.59 -8.18
C LEU A 64 -24.77 4.16 -8.60
N ALA A 65 -24.81 4.83 -9.77
CA ALA A 65 -26.00 5.43 -10.34
C ALA A 65 -25.94 5.34 -11.88
N ASP A 66 -27.08 5.52 -12.53
CA ASP A 66 -27.14 5.61 -13.98
C ASP A 66 -26.25 6.77 -14.46
N THR A 67 -25.28 6.45 -15.31
CA THR A 67 -24.30 7.40 -15.83
C THR A 67 -24.43 7.47 -17.35
N PRO A 68 -24.95 8.59 -17.90
CA PRO A 68 -25.09 8.78 -19.35
C PRO A 68 -23.77 8.64 -20.11
N LYS A 69 -23.86 8.28 -21.41
CA LYS A 69 -22.72 8.37 -22.31
C LYS A 69 -22.13 9.79 -22.29
N GLY A 70 -20.80 9.88 -22.21
CA GLY A 70 -20.06 11.14 -22.10
C GLY A 70 -20.12 11.79 -20.70
N ALA A 71 -20.85 11.23 -19.73
CA ALA A 71 -20.88 11.77 -18.38
C ALA A 71 -19.56 11.47 -17.63
N PRO A 72 -19.12 12.36 -16.73
CA PRO A 72 -17.87 12.19 -16.01
C PRO A 72 -17.96 11.05 -15.01
N VAL A 73 -16.95 10.18 -15.02
CA VAL A 73 -16.76 9.13 -14.01
C VAL A 73 -15.77 9.64 -12.97
N ARG A 74 -16.16 9.59 -11.69
CA ARG A 74 -15.45 10.17 -10.55
C ARG A 74 -15.08 9.13 -9.52
N ARG A 75 -13.82 9.12 -9.13
CA ARG A 75 -13.27 8.31 -8.03
C ARG A 75 -12.29 9.18 -7.25
N TYR A 76 -12.31 9.09 -5.92
CA TYR A 76 -11.51 9.98 -5.05
C TYR A 76 -11.87 11.46 -5.19
N ASP A 77 -13.11 11.79 -5.56
CA ASP A 77 -13.57 13.13 -5.94
C ASP A 77 -12.86 13.71 -7.19
N VAL A 78 -12.14 12.88 -7.94
CA VAL A 78 -11.40 13.26 -9.15
C VAL A 78 -12.05 12.64 -10.37
N LEU A 79 -12.14 13.42 -11.45
CA LEU A 79 -12.57 12.91 -12.76
C LEU A 79 -11.49 11.96 -13.30
N ILE A 80 -11.84 10.69 -13.46
CA ILE A 80 -10.92 9.65 -13.97
C ILE A 80 -11.14 9.34 -15.45
N GLY A 81 -12.30 9.73 -16.00
CA GLY A 81 -12.72 9.38 -17.34
C GLY A 81 -14.11 9.91 -17.65
N PHE A 82 -14.56 9.71 -18.88
CA PHE A 82 -15.94 9.85 -19.31
C PHE A 82 -16.50 8.48 -19.65
N ALA A 83 -17.80 8.27 -19.44
CA ALA A 83 -18.45 7.03 -19.82
C ALA A 83 -18.48 6.88 -21.35
N ALA A 84 -17.87 5.83 -21.90
CA ALA A 84 -17.83 5.61 -23.35
C ALA A 84 -19.22 5.32 -23.92
N ASP A 85 -20.09 4.71 -23.11
CA ASP A 85 -21.50 4.41 -23.39
C ASP A 85 -22.37 4.65 -22.15
N PHE A 86 -23.68 4.44 -22.26
CA PHE A 86 -24.58 4.48 -21.10
C PHE A 86 -24.19 3.38 -20.10
N LEU A 87 -23.94 3.76 -18.85
CA LEU A 87 -23.61 2.87 -17.74
C LEU A 87 -24.78 2.83 -16.74
N PRO A 88 -25.62 1.80 -16.81
CA PRO A 88 -26.69 1.63 -15.84
C PRO A 88 -26.12 1.41 -14.42
N ALA A 89 -26.84 1.83 -13.38
CA ALA A 89 -26.48 1.55 -11.98
C ALA A 89 -26.25 0.04 -11.78
N GLY A 90 -25.17 -0.35 -11.09
CA GLY A 90 -24.81 -1.75 -10.87
C GLY A 90 -24.06 -2.41 -12.03
N SER A 91 -23.73 -1.68 -13.09
CA SER A 91 -22.90 -2.19 -14.19
C SER A 91 -21.41 -2.16 -13.87
N TRP A 92 -20.66 -3.06 -14.51
CA TRP A 92 -19.21 -3.11 -14.40
C TRP A 92 -18.57 -1.97 -15.20
N VAL A 93 -17.70 -1.18 -14.56
CA VAL A 93 -16.94 -0.10 -15.19
C VAL A 93 -15.47 -0.54 -15.34
N ASN A 94 -15.12 -1.01 -16.52
CA ASN A 94 -13.76 -1.40 -16.92
C ASN A 94 -13.12 -0.33 -17.83
N GLU A 95 -11.89 -0.56 -18.28
CA GLU A 95 -11.17 0.38 -19.13
C GLU A 95 -11.85 0.57 -20.50
N SER A 96 -12.49 -0.46 -21.06
CA SER A 96 -13.13 -0.36 -22.38
C SER A 96 -14.41 0.48 -22.37
N ARG A 97 -15.04 0.67 -21.21
CA ARG A 97 -16.22 1.53 -21.02
C ARG A 97 -15.87 2.95 -20.56
N LEU A 98 -14.58 3.29 -20.51
CA LEU A 98 -14.10 4.61 -20.13
C LEU A 98 -13.31 5.26 -21.26
N GLU A 99 -13.63 6.52 -21.53
CA GLU A 99 -12.84 7.38 -22.38
C GLU A 99 -11.95 8.28 -21.50
N MET A 100 -10.65 8.21 -21.74
CA MET A 100 -9.67 8.96 -20.93
C MET A 100 -9.60 10.41 -21.41
N PRO A 101 -9.65 11.41 -20.49
CA PRO A 101 -9.45 12.80 -20.85
C PRO A 101 -8.03 13.00 -21.38
N GLN A 102 -7.87 13.93 -22.32
CA GLN A 102 -6.54 14.37 -22.73
C GLN A 102 -5.80 14.98 -21.54
N PRO A 103 -4.54 14.59 -21.30
CA PRO A 103 -3.74 15.18 -20.24
C PRO A 103 -3.56 16.68 -20.50
N ARG A 104 -3.66 17.48 -19.45
CA ARG A 104 -3.39 18.93 -19.52
C ARG A 104 -1.88 19.16 -19.63
N SER A 105 -1.49 20.27 -20.26
CA SER A 105 -0.12 20.76 -20.18
C SER A 105 0.27 21.03 -18.72
N LEU A 106 1.57 20.89 -18.42
CA LEU A 106 2.13 21.30 -17.14
C LEU A 106 2.23 22.82 -17.01
N GLU A 107 2.26 23.52 -18.15
CA GLU A 107 2.30 24.98 -18.21
C GLU A 107 0.97 25.58 -17.76
N GLY A 108 1.01 26.52 -16.82
CA GLY A 108 -0.19 27.23 -16.34
C GLY A 108 -1.11 26.41 -15.44
N LEU A 109 -0.66 25.25 -14.92
CA LEU A 109 -1.43 24.53 -13.90
C LEU A 109 -1.55 25.38 -12.63
N PRO A 110 -2.75 25.48 -12.03
CA PRO A 110 -2.94 26.30 -10.87
C PRO A 110 -2.28 25.63 -9.66
N LEU A 111 -1.38 26.36 -8.99
CA LEU A 111 -0.57 25.86 -7.89
C LEU A 111 -1.26 26.14 -6.55
N ALA A 112 -1.25 25.15 -5.65
CA ALA A 112 -1.75 25.28 -4.29
C ALA A 112 -3.22 25.76 -4.16
N THR A 113 -4.10 25.35 -5.08
CA THR A 113 -5.53 25.78 -5.11
C THR A 113 -6.37 25.25 -3.95
N ARG A 114 -5.96 24.14 -3.34
CA ARG A 114 -6.65 23.54 -2.19
C ARG A 114 -5.75 23.61 -0.97
N LYS A 115 -6.02 24.57 -0.09
CA LYS A 115 -5.33 24.67 1.21
C LYS A 115 -5.76 23.49 2.09
N ALA A 116 -4.79 22.81 2.70
CA ALA A 116 -5.10 21.79 3.69
C ALA A 116 -5.86 22.43 4.86
N PRO A 117 -6.87 21.76 5.43
CA PRO A 117 -7.49 22.24 6.66
C PRO A 117 -6.42 22.34 7.76
N PRO A 118 -6.52 23.33 8.66
CA PRO A 118 -5.65 23.38 9.82
C PRO A 118 -5.90 22.13 10.68
N PHE A 119 -4.82 21.51 11.14
CA PHE A 119 -4.88 20.42 12.12
C PHE A 119 -4.37 20.94 13.45
N GLU A 120 -5.02 20.54 14.53
CA GLU A 120 -4.52 20.78 15.87
C GLU A 120 -3.20 20.03 16.06
N PRO A 121 -2.15 20.67 16.62
CA PRO A 121 -0.91 19.99 16.94
C PRO A 121 -1.13 18.80 17.88
N LEU A 122 -0.47 17.68 17.58
CA LEU A 122 -0.47 16.53 18.49
C LEU A 122 0.59 16.75 19.58
N GLU A 123 0.14 16.91 20.82
CA GLU A 123 1.00 17.11 21.98
C GLU A 123 1.15 15.84 22.83
N GLY A 124 2.21 15.75 23.63
CA GLY A 124 2.43 14.65 24.59
C GLY A 124 3.02 13.36 24.00
N TYR A 125 3.18 13.27 22.68
CA TYR A 125 3.81 12.12 22.04
C TYR A 125 5.34 12.24 22.09
N SER A 126 5.99 11.21 22.61
CA SER A 126 7.44 11.08 22.62
C SER A 126 7.85 9.67 22.26
N PHE A 127 9.11 9.50 21.84
CA PHE A 127 9.69 8.19 21.58
C PHE A 127 11.10 8.14 22.16
N LYS A 128 11.57 6.93 22.50
CA LYS A 128 12.94 6.71 22.97
C LYS A 128 13.89 6.69 21.77
N GLY A 129 14.81 7.65 21.72
CA GLY A 129 15.79 7.76 20.64
C GLY A 129 17.20 8.11 21.14
N PHE A 130 18.17 8.05 20.25
CA PHE A 130 19.57 8.35 20.52
C PHE A 130 19.84 9.83 20.19
N ARG A 131 20.10 10.66 21.21
CA ARG A 131 20.40 12.09 21.03
C ARG A 131 21.81 12.27 20.46
N ASN A 132 21.91 12.99 19.35
CA ASN A 132 23.17 13.36 18.73
C ASN A 132 23.66 14.72 19.25
N ALA A 133 24.93 15.03 19.01
CA ALA A 133 25.53 16.30 19.40
C ALA A 133 24.95 17.53 18.67
N ASP A 134 24.37 17.34 17.49
CA ASP A 134 23.72 18.38 16.68
C ASP A 134 22.26 18.67 17.10
N GLY A 135 21.75 17.97 18.13
CA GLY A 135 20.37 18.09 18.60
C GLY A 135 19.36 17.20 17.88
N SER A 136 19.76 16.53 16.79
CA SER A 136 18.92 15.52 16.14
C SER A 136 18.78 14.26 17.01
N VAL A 137 17.73 13.48 16.78
CA VAL A 137 17.46 12.24 17.51
C VAL A 137 17.34 11.08 16.53
N GLY A 138 18.29 10.15 16.59
CA GLY A 138 18.29 8.93 15.79
C GLY A 138 17.33 7.88 16.34
N THR A 139 16.73 7.09 15.45
CA THR A 139 15.88 5.93 15.81
C THR A 139 16.70 4.64 16.01
N ARG A 140 17.97 4.63 15.58
CA ARG A 140 18.92 3.53 15.70
C ARG A 140 20.32 4.08 16.00
N ASN A 141 21.14 3.30 16.70
CA ASN A 141 22.54 3.61 16.94
C ASN A 141 23.41 2.87 15.91
N LEU A 142 23.75 3.55 14.81
CA LEU A 142 24.45 2.95 13.67
C LEU A 142 25.89 3.45 13.58
N LEU A 143 26.83 2.54 13.29
CA LEU A 143 28.18 2.87 12.86
C LEU A 143 28.20 2.94 11.32
N ALA A 144 28.30 4.15 10.77
CA ALA A 144 28.45 4.36 9.34
C ALA A 144 29.93 4.61 9.00
N ILE A 145 30.50 3.78 8.11
CA ILE A 145 31.85 3.95 7.57
C ILE A 145 31.71 4.35 6.11
N THR A 146 32.25 5.51 5.74
CA THR A 146 32.26 6.01 4.36
C THR A 146 33.68 6.38 3.93
N THR A 147 33.98 6.22 2.64
CA THR A 147 35.27 6.58 2.03
C THR A 147 35.07 7.73 1.05
N THR A 148 35.96 8.73 1.11
CA THR A 148 35.90 9.89 0.22
C THR A 148 36.25 9.51 -1.22
N LEU A 149 35.57 10.11 -2.20
CA LEU A 149 35.69 9.83 -3.63
C LEU A 149 37.07 10.17 -4.27
N ARG A 150 38.07 10.62 -3.50
CA ARG A 150 39.46 10.75 -3.96
C ARG A 150 40.41 9.88 -3.14
N ARG A 151 40.43 8.59 -3.46
CA ARG A 151 41.67 7.81 -3.57
C ARG A 151 41.51 6.84 -4.73
N GLN A 152 42.01 7.24 -5.90
CA GLN A 152 42.42 6.27 -6.91
C GLN A 152 43.51 5.41 -6.28
N ALA A 153 43.25 4.10 -6.19
CA ALA A 153 44.23 3.04 -5.94
C ALA A 153 45.06 3.09 -4.64
N VAL A 154 45.38 1.89 -4.15
CA VAL A 154 46.27 1.58 -3.02
C VAL A 154 45.60 1.64 -1.63
N TYR A 155 45.71 0.51 -0.92
CA TYR A 155 45.27 0.18 0.45
C TYR A 155 43.95 -0.58 0.67
N LEU A 156 43.50 -1.39 -0.29
CA LEU A 156 42.49 -2.44 -0.04
C LEU A 156 43.03 -3.74 0.61
N LEU A 157 44.14 -3.69 1.38
CA LEU A 157 44.65 -4.89 2.08
C LEU A 157 44.97 -4.72 3.56
N GLN A 158 44.66 -3.58 4.20
CA GLN A 158 44.99 -3.37 5.63
C GLN A 158 43.78 -3.01 6.51
N CYS A 159 42.59 -3.55 6.21
CA CYS A 159 41.45 -3.51 7.14
C CYS A 159 40.99 -4.90 7.59
N GLN A 160 41.86 -5.90 7.47
CA GLN A 160 41.67 -7.23 8.05
C GLN A 160 42.58 -7.46 9.26
N PHE A 161 42.89 -6.40 10.01
CA PHE A 161 43.74 -6.48 11.20
C PHE A 161 43.01 -5.87 12.42
N ASN A 162 42.85 -6.70 13.45
CA ASN A 162 42.45 -6.40 14.83
C ASN A 162 40.96 -6.31 15.22
N LEU A 163 40.22 -7.42 15.04
CA LEU A 163 39.08 -7.75 15.92
C LEU A 163 39.45 -8.67 17.10
N GLU A 164 40.67 -9.22 17.15
CA GLU A 164 41.12 -10.11 18.25
C GLU A 164 41.80 -9.40 19.44
N SER A 165 42.23 -8.15 19.28
CA SER A 165 42.98 -7.44 20.35
C SER A 165 42.08 -6.72 21.37
N VAL A 166 40.86 -6.33 20.99
CA VAL A 166 39.92 -5.67 21.91
C VAL A 166 39.30 -6.68 22.89
N SER A 167 39.09 -7.94 22.47
CA SER A 167 38.52 -8.99 23.32
C SER A 167 39.49 -9.57 24.37
N ARG A 168 40.82 -9.42 24.18
CA ARG A 168 41.82 -9.81 25.20
C ARG A 168 41.99 -8.77 26.31
N ASN A 169 41.85 -7.48 25.99
CA ASN A 169 42.07 -6.40 26.97
C ASN A 169 40.94 -6.31 28.02
N GLU A 170 39.71 -6.75 27.69
CA GLU A 170 38.60 -6.82 28.65
C GLU A 170 38.66 -8.04 29.59
N ARG A 171 39.43 -9.09 29.26
CA ARG A 171 39.61 -10.25 30.18
C ARG A 171 40.71 -10.02 31.22
N GLN A 172 41.78 -9.30 30.89
CA GLN A 172 42.88 -9.02 31.83
C GLN A 172 42.53 -7.95 32.88
N SER A 173 41.63 -7.01 32.56
CA SER A 173 41.18 -5.99 33.51
C SER A 173 40.18 -6.52 34.56
N ARG A 174 39.59 -7.70 34.36
CA ARG A 174 38.70 -8.35 35.34
C ARG A 174 39.42 -9.28 36.33
N SER A 175 40.69 -9.61 36.12
CA SER A 175 41.41 -10.56 36.99
C SER A 175 42.38 -9.94 38.01
N THR A 176 42.48 -8.61 38.08
CA THR A 176 43.41 -7.91 39.00
C THR A 176 42.72 -7.01 40.03
N GLY A 177 41.39 -7.04 40.13
CA GLY A 177 40.61 -6.30 41.13
C GLY A 177 39.97 -7.19 42.19
N SER A 178 40.77 -7.92 42.96
CA SER A 178 40.31 -8.55 44.21
C SER A 178 41.50 -8.88 45.12
N ARG A 179 41.94 -7.88 45.88
CA ARG A 179 42.37 -7.99 47.29
C ARG A 179 42.57 -6.59 47.86
#